data_AF-A0A137SAX2-F1
#
_entry.id   AF-A0A137SAX2-F1
#
_cell.length_a   1.000
_cell.length_b   1.000
_cell.length_c   1.000
_cell.angle_alpha   90.00
_cell.angle_beta   90.00
_cell.angle_gamma   90.00
#
_symmetry.space_group_name_H-M   'P 1'
#
loop_
_entity.id
_entity.type
_entity.pdbx_description
1 polymer ?
#
loop_
_entity_poly.entity_id
_entity_poly.type
_entity_poly.pdbx_seq_one_letter_code
_entity_poly.pdbx_strand_id
1 'polypeptide(L)'
;MVIKIEPNDLNKQCGKGNVLYQSKGITYCEKESVFLNKFNVDGIARVPFDEFITIPQYKLAHTAATIPANKKEFLRFNMGVNNSIVGGKYLVMPIMKSGSDSTKTGYIAPLLSIDEAMVYKVNNITNHISYNDLPKMVSSGKLNFQSCVSGIFDIASLQHSIVDQRYAISRPDLTRAQRVSAGVAITSLSLINFIAI
;
A
#
# COMPACT_ATOMS: atom_id res chain seq x y z
N MET A 1 -21.03 -4.74 -11.92
CA MET A 1 -21.09 -3.79 -13.05
C MET A 1 -19.80 -3.00 -13.01
N VAL A 2 -19.03 -3.03 -14.10
CA VAL A 2 -17.80 -2.23 -14.26
C VAL A 2 -18.20 -1.01 -15.08
N ILE A 3 -17.90 0.18 -14.58
CA ILE A 3 -18.23 1.44 -15.26
C ILE A 3 -16.93 2.03 -15.77
N LYS A 4 -16.87 2.29 -17.08
CA LYS A 4 -15.81 3.11 -17.68
C LYS A 4 -16.06 4.56 -17.31
N ILE A 5 -15.06 5.25 -16.76
CA ILE A 5 -15.18 6.65 -16.34
C ILE A 5 -14.38 7.53 -17.30
N GLU A 6 -15.02 8.60 -17.77
CA GLU A 6 -14.36 9.67 -18.51
C GLU A 6 -13.49 10.55 -17.57
N PRO A 7 -12.34 11.07 -18.01
CA PRO A 7 -11.34 11.70 -17.13
C PRO A 7 -11.83 12.82 -16.22
N ASN A 8 -12.91 13.51 -16.59
CA ASN A 8 -13.41 14.70 -15.89
C ASN A 8 -14.35 14.40 -14.71
N ASP A 9 -14.78 13.15 -14.48
CA ASP A 9 -15.82 12.80 -13.48
C ASP A 9 -15.35 11.83 -12.37
N LEU A 10 -14.06 11.56 -12.29
CA LEU A 10 -13.45 10.54 -11.42
C LEU A 10 -13.88 10.61 -9.95
N ASN A 11 -14.02 11.83 -9.39
CA ASN A 11 -14.32 12.02 -7.98
C ASN A 11 -15.81 11.85 -7.64
N LYS A 12 -16.72 12.05 -8.61
CA LYS A 12 -18.17 12.01 -8.36
C LYS A 12 -18.76 10.60 -8.44
N GLN A 13 -18.12 9.70 -9.18
CA GLN A 13 -18.73 8.42 -9.55
C GLN A 13 -18.24 7.22 -8.75
N CYS A 14 -17.05 7.27 -8.13
CA CYS A 14 -16.49 6.12 -7.41
C CYS A 14 -16.56 6.27 -5.89
N GLY A 15 -17.72 5.95 -5.31
CA GLY A 15 -17.98 6.04 -3.87
C GLY A 15 -17.26 4.98 -3.04
N LYS A 16 -17.28 5.16 -1.71
CA LYS A 16 -16.68 4.22 -0.74
C LYS A 16 -17.20 2.79 -0.96
N GLY A 17 -16.31 1.80 -0.88
CA GLY A 17 -16.60 0.39 -1.21
C GLY A 17 -16.42 0.02 -2.68
N ASN A 18 -15.96 0.96 -3.51
CA ASN A 18 -15.55 0.71 -4.89
C ASN A 18 -14.04 0.97 -5.05
N VAL A 19 -13.48 0.37 -6.11
CA VAL A 19 -12.07 0.53 -6.51
C VAL A 19 -12.04 1.37 -7.77
N LEU A 20 -11.35 2.50 -7.71
CA LEU A 20 -11.03 3.33 -8.86
C LEU A 20 -9.65 2.93 -9.38
N TYR A 21 -9.56 2.42 -10.60
CA TYR A 21 -8.30 1.94 -11.15
C TYR A 21 -8.17 2.20 -12.64
N GLN A 22 -6.93 2.26 -13.11
CA GLN A 22 -6.57 2.36 -14.51
C GLN A 22 -6.02 1.02 -15.02
N SER A 23 -6.42 0.65 -16.24
CA SER A 23 -5.79 -0.42 -17.00
C SER A 23 -5.65 -0.01 -18.46
N LYS A 24 -4.44 -0.12 -19.00
CA LYS A 24 -4.10 0.27 -20.38
C LYS A 24 -4.57 1.68 -20.73
N GLY A 25 -4.37 2.60 -19.79
CA GLY A 25 -4.78 4.00 -19.94
C GLY A 25 -6.27 4.27 -19.69
N ILE A 26 -7.13 3.26 -19.60
CA ILE A 26 -8.57 3.42 -19.39
C ILE A 26 -8.91 3.37 -17.90
N THR A 27 -9.72 4.30 -17.42
CA THR A 27 -10.15 4.33 -16.02
C THR A 27 -11.49 3.63 -15.81
N TYR A 28 -11.53 2.83 -14.75
CA TYR A 28 -12.68 2.02 -14.35
C TYR A 28 -13.03 2.28 -12.89
N CYS A 29 -14.31 2.16 -12.57
CA CYS A 29 -14.78 2.00 -11.20
C CYS A 29 -15.66 0.74 -11.10
N GLU A 30 -15.39 -0.07 -10.09
CA GLU A 30 -16.17 -1.27 -9.79
C GLU A 30 -16.23 -1.56 -8.29
N LYS A 31 -17.20 -2.36 -7.87
CA LYS A 31 -17.32 -2.80 -6.47
C LYS A 31 -16.07 -3.56 -6.04
N GLU A 32 -15.55 -3.25 -4.85
CA GLU A 32 -14.30 -3.85 -4.35
C GLU A 32 -14.38 -5.38 -4.31
N SER A 33 -15.51 -5.95 -3.88
CA SER A 33 -15.67 -7.42 -3.85
C SER A 33 -15.58 -8.08 -5.24
N VAL A 34 -16.06 -7.42 -6.30
CA VAL A 34 -15.97 -7.94 -7.68
C VAL A 34 -14.53 -7.88 -8.16
N PHE A 35 -13.86 -6.74 -7.90
CA PHE A 35 -12.46 -6.54 -8.23
C PHE A 35 -11.56 -7.58 -7.56
N LEU A 36 -11.72 -7.79 -6.25
CA LEU A 36 -10.92 -8.76 -5.48
C LEU A 36 -11.12 -10.20 -5.98
N ASN A 37 -12.35 -10.59 -6.29
CA ASN A 37 -12.65 -11.91 -6.83
C ASN A 37 -11.97 -12.18 -8.18
N LYS A 38 -11.87 -11.18 -9.05
CA LYS A 38 -11.20 -11.29 -10.36
C LYS A 38 -9.73 -11.72 -10.23
N PHE A 39 -9.07 -11.27 -9.17
CA PHE A 39 -7.65 -11.54 -8.92
C PHE A 39 -7.41 -12.65 -7.88
N ASN A 40 -8.47 -13.22 -7.30
CA ASN A 40 -8.40 -14.23 -6.24
C ASN A 40 -7.53 -13.77 -5.05
N VAL A 41 -7.87 -12.58 -4.53
CA VAL A 41 -7.18 -11.91 -3.40
C VAL A 41 -8.18 -11.48 -2.33
N ASP A 42 -7.70 -11.32 -1.11
CA ASP A 42 -8.46 -10.92 0.08
C ASP A 42 -8.50 -9.40 0.30
N GLY A 43 -7.71 -8.62 -0.44
CA GLY A 43 -7.72 -7.17 -0.34
C GLY A 43 -6.71 -6.45 -1.23
N ILE A 44 -6.67 -5.12 -1.09
CA ILE A 44 -5.76 -4.24 -1.84
C ILE A 44 -4.79 -3.55 -0.88
N ALA A 45 -3.50 -3.70 -1.20
CA ALA A 45 -2.39 -3.04 -0.56
C ALA A 45 -1.93 -1.85 -1.43
N ARG A 46 -2.51 -0.67 -1.21
CA ARG A 46 -2.23 0.55 -2.00
C ARG A 46 -0.88 1.16 -1.62
N VAL A 47 0.00 1.46 -2.57
CA VAL A 47 1.36 2.00 -2.30
C VAL A 47 1.57 3.26 -3.16
N PRO A 48 2.10 4.38 -2.65
CA PRO A 48 2.47 5.52 -3.49
C PRO A 48 3.33 5.08 -4.68
N PHE A 49 3.07 5.62 -5.88
CA PHE A 49 3.77 5.18 -7.09
C PHE A 49 5.30 5.26 -6.96
N ASP A 50 5.82 6.37 -6.44
CA ASP A 50 7.27 6.57 -6.25
C ASP A 50 7.90 5.54 -5.29
N GLU A 51 7.14 5.01 -4.34
CA GLU A 51 7.61 3.94 -3.46
C GLU A 51 7.46 2.58 -4.15
N PHE A 52 6.38 2.38 -4.90
CA PHE A 52 6.07 1.13 -5.57
C PHE A 52 7.16 0.72 -6.56
N ILE A 53 7.60 1.65 -7.41
CA ILE A 53 8.67 1.40 -8.39
C ILE A 53 10.03 1.11 -7.74
N THR A 54 10.13 1.38 -6.43
CA THR A 54 11.36 1.13 -5.68
C THR A 54 11.35 -0.20 -4.93
N ILE A 55 10.22 -0.91 -4.90
CA ILE A 55 10.12 -2.24 -4.31
C ILE A 55 11.14 -3.15 -5.00
N PRO A 56 12.05 -3.84 -4.26
CA PRO A 56 13.09 -4.66 -4.86
C PRO A 56 12.57 -5.66 -5.88
N GLN A 57 11.42 -6.27 -5.59
CA GLN A 57 10.74 -7.23 -6.45
C GLN A 57 10.22 -6.60 -7.75
N TYR A 58 9.72 -5.36 -7.70
CA TYR A 58 9.32 -4.63 -8.90
C TYR A 58 10.53 -4.45 -9.83
N LYS A 59 11.64 -3.92 -9.31
CA LYS A 59 12.88 -3.75 -10.09
C LYS A 59 13.38 -5.06 -10.71
N LEU A 60 13.30 -6.15 -9.95
CA LEU A 60 13.71 -7.47 -10.44
C LEU A 60 12.75 -8.03 -11.49
N ALA A 61 11.44 -7.83 -11.38
CA ALA A 61 10.48 -8.30 -12.38
C ALA A 61 10.72 -7.69 -13.78
N HIS A 62 11.25 -6.46 -13.84
CA HIS A 62 11.59 -5.78 -15.08
C HIS A 62 13.00 -6.10 -15.63
N THR A 63 13.83 -6.84 -14.89
CA THR A 63 15.24 -7.07 -15.26
C THR A 63 15.68 -8.53 -15.21
N ALA A 64 14.97 -9.39 -14.49
CA ALA A 64 15.32 -10.79 -14.27
C ALA A 64 14.13 -11.71 -14.53
N ALA A 65 14.38 -12.85 -15.18
CA ALA A 65 13.35 -13.84 -15.51
C ALA A 65 12.75 -14.54 -14.27
N THR A 66 13.43 -14.51 -13.11
CA THR A 66 12.94 -15.15 -11.87
C THR A 66 13.49 -14.43 -10.64
N ILE A 67 12.61 -14.14 -9.68
CA ILE A 67 12.98 -13.50 -8.41
C ILE A 67 13.40 -14.58 -7.40
N PRO A 68 14.64 -14.54 -6.87
CA PRO A 68 15.11 -15.47 -5.85
C PRO A 68 14.21 -15.50 -4.61
N ALA A 69 14.03 -16.66 -3.97
CA ALA A 69 13.12 -16.82 -2.84
C ALA A 69 13.44 -15.87 -1.65
N ASN A 70 14.73 -15.69 -1.34
CA ASN A 70 15.21 -14.75 -0.30
C ASN A 70 15.03 -13.27 -0.67
N LYS A 71 14.60 -12.96 -1.90
CA LYS A 71 14.30 -11.62 -2.37
C LYS A 71 12.80 -11.40 -2.57
N LYS A 72 11.93 -12.32 -2.11
CA LYS A 72 10.48 -12.17 -2.22
C LYS A 72 9.85 -11.43 -1.05
N GLU A 73 10.62 -11.15 0.00
CA GLU A 73 10.10 -10.49 1.20
C GLU A 73 10.09 -8.97 1.09
N PHE A 74 8.99 -8.39 1.58
CA PHE A 74 8.75 -6.95 1.57
C PHE A 74 8.10 -6.54 2.89
N LEU A 75 8.66 -5.54 3.56
CA LEU A 75 8.04 -4.92 4.73
C LEU A 75 7.24 -3.69 4.32
N ARG A 76 6.00 -3.64 4.77
CA ARG A 76 5.09 -2.52 4.59
C ARG A 76 4.76 -1.89 5.93
N PHE A 77 4.66 -0.56 5.92
CA PHE A 77 4.27 0.22 7.08
C PHE A 77 2.96 0.97 6.84
N ASN A 78 2.11 0.98 7.87
CA ASN A 78 0.84 1.71 7.93
C ASN A 78 0.77 2.45 9.28
N MET A 79 -0.04 3.50 9.39
CA MET A 79 -0.25 4.18 10.68
C MET A 79 -1.19 3.34 11.57
N GLY A 80 -0.72 3.01 12.77
CA GLY A 80 -1.46 2.34 13.85
C GLY A 80 -1.87 0.90 13.57
N VAL A 81 -2.73 0.66 12.58
CA VAL A 81 -3.36 -0.63 12.34
C VAL A 81 -3.27 -1.03 10.87
N ASN A 82 -2.99 -2.31 10.65
CA ASN A 82 -3.28 -3.01 9.42
C ASN A 82 -4.25 -4.17 9.71
N ASN A 83 -5.40 -4.16 9.04
CA ASN A 83 -6.49 -5.14 9.20
C ASN A 83 -6.38 -6.31 8.21
N SER A 84 -5.25 -6.47 7.54
CA SER A 84 -5.01 -7.63 6.69
C SER A 84 -5.05 -8.93 7.50
N ILE A 85 -5.26 -10.05 6.81
CA ILE A 85 -5.29 -11.39 7.41
C ILE A 85 -3.96 -12.09 7.13
N VAL A 86 -3.32 -12.63 8.18
CA VAL A 86 -2.13 -13.47 8.02
C VAL A 86 -2.48 -14.70 7.18
N GLY A 87 -1.68 -14.97 6.16
CA GLY A 87 -1.94 -16.01 5.16
C GLY A 87 -2.76 -15.54 3.96
N GLY A 88 -3.45 -14.41 4.08
CA GLY A 88 -4.24 -13.82 3.00
C GLY A 88 -3.37 -13.25 1.87
N LYS A 89 -3.94 -13.19 0.67
CA LYS A 89 -3.32 -12.67 -0.55
C LYS A 89 -3.82 -11.26 -0.80
N TYR A 90 -2.93 -10.33 -1.09
CA TYR A 90 -3.27 -8.93 -1.33
C TYR A 90 -2.66 -8.48 -2.64
N LEU A 91 -3.46 -7.75 -3.40
CA LEU A 91 -2.98 -7.08 -4.60
C LEU A 91 -2.30 -5.77 -4.17
N VAL A 92 -0.99 -5.68 -4.36
CA VAL A 92 -0.21 -4.47 -4.16
C VAL A 92 -0.26 -3.66 -5.44
N MET A 93 -0.83 -2.45 -5.36
CA MET A 93 -1.08 -1.59 -6.51
C MET A 93 -0.51 -0.19 -6.28
N PRO A 94 0.14 0.43 -7.29
CA PRO A 94 0.56 1.80 -7.20
C PRO A 94 -0.63 2.77 -7.18
N ILE A 95 -0.50 3.83 -6.38
CA ILE A 95 -1.40 4.98 -6.35
C ILE A 95 -0.89 5.99 -7.38
N MET A 96 -1.61 6.12 -8.49
CA MET A 96 -1.35 7.10 -9.55
C MET A 96 -1.82 8.51 -9.14
N LYS A 97 -2.91 8.58 -8.37
CA LYS A 97 -3.42 9.83 -7.80
C LYS A 97 -3.94 9.57 -6.38
N SER A 98 -3.43 10.35 -5.43
CA SER A 98 -3.83 10.25 -4.02
C SER A 98 -5.32 10.53 -3.83
N GLY A 99 -5.96 9.72 -2.98
CA GLY A 99 -7.29 9.96 -2.44
C GLY A 99 -7.23 10.58 -1.05
N SER A 100 -8.39 10.84 -0.45
CA SER A 100 -8.51 11.35 0.92
C SER A 100 -9.78 10.81 1.59
N ASP A 101 -9.76 10.68 2.92
CA ASP A 101 -10.96 10.41 3.71
C ASP A 101 -10.98 11.44 4.84
N SER A 102 -11.74 12.53 4.65
CA SER A 102 -11.84 13.61 5.63
C SER A 102 -13.29 13.86 6.02
N THR A 103 -13.50 14.23 7.28
CA THR A 103 -14.83 14.60 7.80
C THR A 103 -15.40 15.86 7.15
N LYS A 104 -14.55 16.71 6.56
CA LYS A 104 -14.96 17.99 5.95
C LYS A 104 -15.29 17.87 4.47
N THR A 105 -14.48 17.12 3.73
CA THR A 105 -14.58 17.01 2.25
C THR A 105 -15.18 15.68 1.80
N GLY A 106 -15.43 14.75 2.72
CA GLY A 106 -15.86 13.39 2.42
C GLY A 106 -14.73 12.52 1.88
N TYR A 107 -15.11 11.33 1.43
CA TYR A 107 -14.23 10.33 0.84
C TYR A 107 -13.98 10.59 -0.65
N ILE A 108 -12.72 10.57 -1.05
CA ILE A 108 -12.25 10.59 -2.44
C ILE A 108 -11.38 9.35 -2.66
N ALA A 109 -11.79 8.48 -3.58
CA ALA A 109 -11.04 7.27 -3.90
C ALA A 109 -9.68 7.62 -4.55
N PRO A 110 -8.58 6.94 -4.16
CA PRO A 110 -7.33 7.03 -4.90
C PRO A 110 -7.49 6.37 -6.27
N LEU A 111 -6.86 6.95 -7.30
CA LEU A 111 -6.70 6.27 -8.59
C LEU A 111 -5.51 5.32 -8.50
N LEU A 112 -5.75 4.04 -8.71
CA LEU A 112 -4.73 3.01 -8.70
C LEU A 112 -4.40 2.54 -10.12
N SER A 113 -3.26 1.89 -10.35
CA SER A 113 -2.99 1.18 -11.61
C SER A 113 -2.93 -0.32 -11.38
N ILE A 114 -3.50 -1.10 -12.31
CA ILE A 114 -3.36 -2.57 -12.33
C ILE A 114 -2.34 -3.06 -13.34
N ASP A 115 -1.80 -2.18 -14.18
CA ASP A 115 -0.90 -2.56 -15.29
C ASP A 115 0.43 -3.15 -14.77
N GLU A 116 0.78 -2.84 -13.52
CA GLU A 116 2.02 -3.29 -12.89
C GLU A 116 1.78 -3.94 -11.52
N ALA A 117 0.57 -4.43 -11.25
CA ALA A 117 0.22 -4.92 -9.93
C ALA A 117 0.99 -6.19 -9.53
N MET A 118 1.21 -6.37 -8.22
CA MET A 118 1.85 -7.56 -7.67
C MET A 118 0.95 -8.25 -6.66
N VAL A 119 0.96 -9.57 -6.61
CA VAL A 119 0.24 -10.32 -5.58
C VAL A 119 1.21 -10.77 -4.50
N TYR A 120 0.91 -10.39 -3.26
CA TYR A 120 1.68 -10.76 -2.08
C TYR A 120 0.83 -11.57 -1.10
N LYS A 121 1.46 -12.52 -0.41
CA LYS A 121 0.88 -13.19 0.76
C LYS A 121 1.35 -12.50 2.03
N VAL A 122 0.45 -12.27 2.98
CA VAL A 122 0.80 -11.74 4.31
C VAL A 122 1.41 -12.84 5.16
N ASN A 123 2.63 -12.61 5.64
CA ASN A 123 3.34 -13.55 6.51
C ASN A 123 3.14 -13.21 7.98
N ASN A 124 3.18 -11.93 8.32
CA ASN A 124 3.05 -11.46 9.71
C ASN A 124 2.52 -10.04 9.75
N ILE A 125 1.82 -9.69 10.83
CA ILE A 125 1.34 -8.33 11.12
C ILE A 125 1.66 -8.01 12.58
N THR A 126 2.16 -6.81 12.82
CA THR A 126 2.31 -6.28 14.18
C THR A 126 1.76 -4.86 14.19
N ASN A 127 0.72 -4.63 14.98
CA ASN A 127 0.01 -3.34 15.06
C ASN A 127 0.45 -2.53 16.27
N HIS A 128 0.15 -1.23 16.24
CA HIS A 128 0.30 -0.29 17.35
C HIS A 128 1.72 -0.22 17.95
N ILE A 129 2.76 -0.37 17.13
CA ILE A 129 4.13 -0.21 17.59
C ILE A 129 4.42 1.28 17.77
N SER A 130 4.82 1.68 18.97
CA SER A 130 5.28 3.04 19.21
C SER A 130 6.61 3.28 18.49
N TYR A 131 6.81 4.50 17.98
CA TYR A 131 8.11 4.89 17.41
C TYR A 131 9.26 4.75 18.41
N ASN A 132 8.97 4.84 19.72
CA ASN A 132 9.96 4.66 20.78
C ASN A 132 10.40 3.20 20.98
N ASP A 133 9.60 2.23 20.52
CA ASP A 133 9.91 0.79 20.64
C ASP A 133 10.69 0.24 19.44
N LEU A 134 10.68 0.97 18.31
CA LEU A 134 11.36 0.57 17.08
C LEU A 134 12.87 0.36 17.25
N PRO A 135 13.64 1.17 18.02
CA PRO A 135 15.07 0.92 18.22
C PRO A 135 15.36 -0.46 18.83
N LYS A 136 14.48 -0.93 19.73
CA LYS A 136 14.59 -2.28 20.33
C LYS A 136 14.27 -3.37 19.30
N MET A 137 13.33 -3.14 18.40
CA MET A 137 13.02 -4.09 17.32
C MET A 137 14.15 -4.19 16.29
N VAL A 138 14.81 -3.08 15.97
CA VAL A 138 15.97 -3.05 15.07
C VAL A 138 17.14 -3.79 15.71
N SER A 139 17.50 -3.46 16.95
CA SER A 139 18.63 -4.10 17.67
C SER A 139 18.43 -5.59 17.91
N SER A 140 17.18 -6.05 18.05
CA SER A 140 16.86 -7.49 18.17
C SER A 140 16.68 -8.22 16.84
N GLY A 141 16.87 -7.54 15.70
CA GLY A 141 16.72 -8.12 14.36
C GLY A 141 15.27 -8.41 13.95
N LYS A 142 14.28 -8.03 14.75
CA LYS A 142 12.84 -8.18 14.43
C LYS A 142 12.36 -7.20 13.36
N LEU A 143 13.09 -6.10 13.17
CA LEU A 143 12.84 -5.11 12.13
C LEU A 143 14.13 -4.88 11.32
N ASN A 144 14.10 -5.22 10.04
CA ASN A 144 15.21 -4.98 9.12
C ASN A 144 14.78 -4.05 7.98
N PHE A 145 15.35 -2.85 7.93
CA PHE A 145 15.04 -1.86 6.90
C PHE A 145 15.51 -2.24 5.49
N GLN A 146 16.42 -3.20 5.34
CA GLN A 146 16.88 -3.67 4.02
C GLN A 146 15.76 -4.31 3.18
N SER A 147 14.69 -4.78 3.80
CA SER A 147 13.53 -5.38 3.14
C SER A 147 12.39 -4.37 2.89
N CYS A 148 12.64 -3.08 3.06
CA CYS A 148 11.64 -2.01 2.87
C CYS A 148 11.71 -1.40 1.46
N VAL A 149 10.71 -0.56 1.11
CA VAL A 149 10.78 0.29 -0.09
C VAL A 149 11.98 1.23 -0.02
N SER A 150 12.51 1.67 -1.18
CA SER A 150 13.57 2.68 -1.17
C SER A 150 13.00 3.99 -0.58
N GLY A 151 13.75 4.60 0.32
CA GLY A 151 13.33 5.80 1.06
C GLY A 151 12.92 5.56 2.52
N ILE A 152 12.81 4.30 2.97
CA ILE A 152 12.71 3.96 4.40
C ILE A 152 13.91 3.09 4.79
N PHE A 153 14.95 3.72 5.33
CA PHE A 153 16.23 3.08 5.68
C PHE A 153 16.49 3.08 7.19
N ASP A 154 15.73 3.86 7.94
CA ASP A 154 15.82 3.99 9.39
C ASP A 154 14.48 4.46 9.99
N ILE A 155 14.46 4.67 11.30
CA ILE A 155 13.25 5.11 12.03
C ILE A 155 12.84 6.53 11.63
N ALA A 156 13.80 7.42 11.37
CA ALA A 156 13.52 8.81 11.03
C ALA A 156 12.85 8.92 9.65
N SER A 157 13.39 8.23 8.66
CA SER A 157 12.82 8.11 7.31
C SER A 157 11.48 7.38 7.30
N LEU A 158 11.30 6.35 8.14
CA LEU A 158 9.99 5.73 8.38
C LEU A 158 8.97 6.74 8.89
N GLN A 159 9.33 7.51 9.93
CA GLN A 159 8.44 8.51 10.50
C GLN A 159 8.11 9.60 9.48
N HIS A 160 9.09 10.08 8.73
CA HIS A 160 8.86 11.06 7.67
C HIS A 160 7.89 10.52 6.60
N SER A 161 8.13 9.33 6.07
CA SER A 161 7.26 8.71 5.04
C SER A 161 5.84 8.51 5.54
N ILE A 162 5.64 7.95 6.73
CA ILE A 162 4.32 7.63 7.25
C ILE A 162 3.61 8.88 7.81
N VAL A 163 4.22 9.60 8.74
CA VAL A 163 3.58 10.67 9.51
C VAL A 163 3.52 11.97 8.72
N ASP A 164 4.62 12.35 8.06
CA ASP A 164 4.80 13.68 7.50
C ASP A 164 4.38 13.75 6.03
N GLN A 165 4.46 12.63 5.30
CA GLN A 165 4.03 12.56 3.91
C GLN A 165 2.67 11.88 3.75
N ARG A 166 2.60 10.54 3.91
CA ARG A 166 1.39 9.78 3.53
C ARG A 166 0.15 10.20 4.31
N TYR A 167 0.23 10.15 5.64
CA TYR A 167 -0.94 10.41 6.49
C TYR A 167 -1.18 11.90 6.74
N ALA A 168 -0.24 12.79 6.44
CA ALA A 168 -0.53 14.21 6.37
C ALA A 168 -1.50 14.53 5.21
N ILE A 169 -1.36 13.83 4.08
CA ILE A 169 -2.24 13.98 2.91
C ILE A 169 -3.56 13.23 3.11
N SER A 170 -3.51 11.95 3.52
CA SER A 170 -4.72 11.12 3.56
C SER A 170 -5.58 11.35 4.80
N ARG A 171 -5.01 11.91 5.87
CA ARG A 171 -5.67 12.23 7.17
C ARG A 171 -5.31 13.66 7.60
N PRO A 172 -5.72 14.68 6.82
CA PRO A 172 -5.39 16.08 7.10
C PRO A 172 -6.11 16.62 8.34
N ASP A 173 -7.09 15.89 8.85
CA ASP A 173 -7.83 16.17 10.09
C ASP A 173 -6.99 15.94 11.36
N LEU A 174 -5.95 15.11 11.28
CA LEU A 174 -5.08 14.80 12.41
C LEU A 174 -3.92 15.80 12.50
N THR A 175 -3.48 16.10 13.71
CA THR A 175 -2.20 16.78 13.94
C THR A 175 -1.03 15.81 13.75
N ARG A 176 0.17 16.35 13.54
CA ARG A 176 1.40 15.53 13.49
C ARG A 176 1.57 14.70 14.75
N ALA A 177 1.35 15.28 15.93
CA ALA A 177 1.48 14.58 17.21
C ALA A 177 0.51 13.40 17.33
N GLN A 178 -0.74 13.56 16.90
CA GLN A 178 -1.72 12.46 16.88
C GLN A 178 -1.31 11.34 15.92
N ARG A 179 -0.77 11.67 14.74
CA ARG A 179 -0.25 10.68 13.80
C ARG A 179 0.94 9.89 14.36
N VAL A 180 1.87 10.56 15.04
CA VAL A 180 2.98 9.89 15.74
C VAL A 180 2.45 8.98 16.86
N SER A 181 1.52 9.50 17.67
CA SER A 181 0.95 8.79 18.81
C SER A 181 0.14 7.55 18.41
N ALA A 182 -0.38 7.50 17.18
CA ALA A 182 -1.06 6.32 16.66
C ALA A 182 -0.10 5.13 16.48
N GLY A 183 1.22 5.37 16.40
CA GLY A 183 2.23 4.36 16.15
C GLY A 183 2.22 3.86 14.71
N VAL A 184 2.91 2.74 14.50
CA VAL A 184 3.06 2.09 13.19
C VAL A 184 2.61 0.64 13.25
N ALA A 185 1.93 0.20 12.19
CA ALA A 185 1.71 -1.20 11.89
C ALA A 185 2.76 -1.67 10.89
N ILE A 186 3.36 -2.83 11.16
CA ILE A 186 4.39 -3.46 10.32
C ILE A 186 3.78 -4.74 9.75
N THR A 187 3.75 -4.86 8.43
CA THR A 187 3.27 -6.05 7.71
C THR A 187 4.42 -6.66 6.92
N SER A 188 4.72 -7.92 7.17
CA SER A 188 5.63 -8.70 6.34
C SER A 188 4.86 -9.42 5.24
N LEU A 189 5.32 -9.27 4.01
CA LEU A 189 4.69 -9.75 2.79
C LEU A 189 5.68 -10.61 1.99
N SER A 190 5.21 -11.66 1.34
CA SER A 190 5.98 -12.46 0.38
C SER A 190 5.35 -12.41 -1.01
N LEU A 191 6.14 -12.11 -2.04
CA LEU A 191 5.66 -12.09 -3.42
C LEU A 191 5.25 -13.50 -3.86
N ILE A 192 4.04 -13.64 -4.41
CA ILE A 192 3.55 -14.89 -4.97
C ILE A 192 3.28 -14.83 -6.47
N ASN A 193 2.94 -13.66 -7.02
CA ASN A 193 2.70 -13.50 -8.45
C ASN A 193 2.96 -12.06 -8.92
N PHE A 194 3.32 -11.90 -10.19
CA PHE A 194 3.39 -10.61 -10.87
C PHE A 194 2.26 -10.52 -11.91
N ILE A 195 1.55 -9.40 -11.94
CA ILE A 195 0.53 -9.15 -12.96
C ILE A 195 1.12 -8.12 -13.93
N ALA A 196 1.35 -8.55 -15.16
CA ALA A 196 1.68 -7.69 -16.28
C ALA A 196 0.54 -7.79 -17.30
N ILE A 197 -0.11 -6.67 -17.63
CA ILE A 197 -1.27 -6.64 -18.56
C ILE A 197 -0.91 -5.87 -19.82
#